data_AF-A0A2U0T036-F1
#
_entry.id   AF-A0A2U0T036-F1
#
_cell.length_a   1.000
_cell.length_b   1.000
_cell.length_c   1.000
_cell.angle_alpha   90.00
_cell.angle_beta   90.00
_cell.angle_gamma   90.00
#
_symmetry.space_group_name_H-M   'P 1'
#
loop_
_entity.id
_entity.type
_entity.pdbx_description
1 polymer ?
#
loop_
_entity_poly.entity_id
_entity_poly.type
_entity_poly.pdbx_seq_one_letter_code
_entity_poly.pdbx_strand_id
1 'polypeptide(L)'
;MKTRFWQLLSTLLLSLAILPGSASAAGYTQTKYPIVLVHGLFGFDKLGPVEYFYGVPAALRSGGAQVYVTTVSAANSTEVRGEQLLSQVRQILAATGAAKVNLIGHSHGGPTARYVASVRPDLVASVTSVAGVNKGSKVADILSGAIPNTSGALGNALASLIGILSGNKGLPQNAGASLTSLSTAGSLAFNSRHPQGVPTSACGEGAYQVQGVHYFSWSGAQPYTNVLDVGDPLLAAISLAFGGVKNDGLVSSCSSHLGKVIRDDYAMNHLDEVNQFVGIVNLFETSPVTVFRQQANRLQGLGL
;
A
#
# COMPACT_ATOMS: atom_id res chain seq x y z
N MET A 1 -11.31 45.13 -58.42
CA MET A 1 -10.68 45.31 -57.10
C MET A 1 -11.48 44.70 -55.93
N LYS A 2 -12.83 44.66 -55.98
CA LYS A 2 -13.64 44.11 -54.87
C LYS A 2 -13.58 42.58 -54.69
N THR A 3 -13.27 41.80 -55.72
CA THR A 3 -13.28 40.32 -55.67
C THR A 3 -12.00 39.70 -55.09
N ARG A 4 -10.84 40.36 -55.25
CA ARG A 4 -9.56 39.89 -54.66
C ARG A 4 -9.45 40.14 -53.15
N PHE A 5 -10.18 41.14 -52.63
CA PHE A 5 -10.19 41.47 -51.20
C PHE A 5 -10.89 40.38 -50.37
N TRP A 6 -11.94 39.77 -50.90
CA TRP A 6 -12.67 38.69 -50.22
C TRP A 6 -11.92 37.35 -50.27
N GLN A 7 -11.20 37.06 -51.36
CA GLN A 7 -10.39 35.84 -51.46
C GLN A 7 -9.18 35.83 -50.50
N LEU A 8 -8.55 37.00 -50.27
CA LEU A 8 -7.46 37.13 -49.30
C LEU A 8 -7.94 37.04 -47.84
N LEU A 9 -9.18 37.45 -47.56
CA LEU A 9 -9.79 37.34 -46.23
C LEU A 9 -10.16 35.89 -45.90
N SER A 10 -10.59 35.10 -46.89
CA SER A 10 -10.90 33.67 -46.72
C SER A 10 -9.66 32.80 -46.45
N THR A 11 -8.50 33.15 -47.04
CA THR A 11 -7.25 32.41 -46.79
C THR A 11 -6.59 32.76 -45.45
N LEU A 12 -6.81 33.97 -44.91
CA LEU A 12 -6.27 34.37 -43.61
C LEU A 12 -7.10 33.83 -42.42
N LEU A 13 -8.38 33.52 -42.64
CA LEU A 13 -9.27 32.94 -41.63
C LEU A 13 -9.11 31.42 -41.46
N LEU A 14 -8.51 30.72 -42.43
CA LEU A 14 -8.28 29.27 -42.33
C LEU A 14 -6.97 28.89 -41.63
N SER A 15 -6.07 29.85 -41.39
CA SER A 15 -4.79 29.64 -40.70
C SER A 15 -4.83 29.89 -39.18
N LEU A 16 -5.96 30.34 -38.62
CA LEU A 16 -6.10 30.64 -37.18
C LEU A 16 -6.82 29.57 -36.35
N ALA A 17 -7.19 28.43 -36.93
CA ALA A 17 -8.00 27.40 -36.26
C ALA A 17 -7.22 26.17 -35.77
N ILE A 18 -5.89 26.24 -35.70
CA ILE A 18 -5.08 25.21 -35.01
C ILE A 18 -4.49 25.85 -33.75
N LEU A 19 -5.37 26.16 -32.80
CA LEU A 19 -4.93 26.28 -31.42
C LEU A 19 -4.56 24.85 -31.00
N PRO A 20 -3.30 24.55 -30.61
CA PRO A 20 -3.03 23.30 -29.93
C PRO A 20 -3.98 23.27 -28.73
N GLY A 21 -4.93 22.33 -28.73
CA GLY A 21 -5.81 22.14 -27.59
C GLY A 21 -4.92 22.08 -26.37
N SER A 22 -5.19 22.92 -25.37
CA SER A 22 -4.41 22.98 -24.14
C SER A 22 -4.32 21.57 -23.60
N ALA A 23 -3.19 20.89 -23.83
CA ALA A 23 -2.87 19.65 -23.17
C ALA A 23 -2.64 20.07 -21.73
N SER A 24 -3.71 20.09 -20.94
CA SER A 24 -3.61 20.29 -19.50
C SER A 24 -2.60 19.26 -19.03
N ALA A 25 -1.43 19.72 -18.56
CA ALA A 25 -0.40 18.83 -18.08
C ALA A 25 -1.06 17.90 -17.06
N ALA A 26 -0.92 16.59 -17.26
CA ALA A 26 -1.49 15.61 -16.34
C ALA A 26 -1.03 15.95 -14.92
N GLY A 27 -1.94 15.86 -13.95
CA GLY A 27 -1.60 16.15 -12.56
C GLY A 27 -0.48 15.23 -12.06
N TYR A 28 0.30 15.68 -11.07
CA TYR A 28 1.51 14.99 -10.60
C TYR A 28 1.29 13.51 -10.20
N THR A 29 0.09 13.16 -9.73
CA THR A 29 -0.26 11.79 -9.31
C THR A 29 -1.30 11.15 -10.24
N GLN A 30 -1.61 11.76 -11.39
CA GLN A 30 -2.65 11.31 -12.29
C GLN A 30 -2.21 10.05 -13.08
N THR A 31 -2.40 8.88 -12.48
CA THR A 31 -2.21 7.57 -13.12
C THR A 31 -3.29 7.28 -14.16
N LYS A 32 -2.96 6.41 -15.13
CA LYS A 32 -3.89 5.90 -16.13
C LYS A 32 -4.97 5.02 -15.51
N TYR A 33 -4.59 4.17 -14.55
CA TYR A 33 -5.48 3.28 -13.83
C TYR A 33 -5.74 3.78 -12.40
N PRO A 34 -6.97 3.62 -11.86
CA PRO A 34 -7.29 4.03 -10.50
C PRO A 34 -6.35 3.41 -9.46
N ILE A 35 -5.99 4.20 -8.44
CA ILE A 35 -5.24 3.73 -7.28
C ILE A 35 -6.23 3.18 -6.24
N VAL A 36 -5.99 1.95 -5.78
CA VAL A 36 -6.81 1.27 -4.78
C VAL A 36 -5.95 1.00 -3.55
N LEU A 37 -6.30 1.62 -2.43
CA LEU A 37 -5.60 1.50 -1.16
C LEU A 37 -6.20 0.36 -0.32
N VAL A 38 -5.34 -0.57 0.11
CA VAL A 38 -5.72 -1.79 0.82
C VAL A 38 -5.09 -1.78 2.22
N HIS A 39 -5.92 -1.64 3.25
CA HIS A 39 -5.45 -1.58 4.63
C HIS A 39 -4.90 -2.93 5.14
N GLY A 40 -4.18 -2.91 6.26
CA GLY A 40 -3.60 -4.08 6.93
C GLY A 40 -4.51 -4.77 7.94
N LEU A 41 -3.88 -5.50 8.87
CA LEU A 41 -4.53 -6.12 10.03
C LEU A 41 -5.10 -5.04 10.94
N PHE A 42 -6.30 -5.27 11.48
CA PHE A 42 -7.09 -4.31 12.26
C PHE A 42 -7.43 -3.01 11.51
N GLY A 43 -7.12 -2.94 10.22
CA GLY A 43 -7.41 -1.75 9.43
C GLY A 43 -8.91 -1.49 9.30
N PHE A 44 -9.20 -0.22 9.14
CA PHE A 44 -10.52 0.37 9.06
C PHE A 44 -10.50 1.39 7.93
N ASP A 45 -11.64 1.70 7.35
CA ASP A 45 -11.68 2.79 6.37
C ASP A 45 -11.63 4.13 7.11
N LYS A 46 -12.53 4.28 8.10
CA LYS A 46 -12.58 5.44 9.01
C LYS A 46 -13.02 5.02 10.41
N LEU A 47 -12.38 5.58 11.42
CA LEU A 47 -12.84 5.60 12.81
C LEU A 47 -13.18 7.05 13.17
N GLY A 48 -14.45 7.42 13.02
CA GLY A 48 -14.86 8.82 13.14
C GLY A 48 -14.14 9.70 12.11
N PRO A 49 -13.39 10.75 12.51
CA PRO A 49 -12.64 11.60 11.58
C PRO A 49 -11.30 10.98 11.11
N VAL A 50 -10.85 9.87 11.71
CA VAL A 50 -9.51 9.31 11.46
C VAL A 50 -9.57 8.30 10.32
N GLU A 51 -8.83 8.55 9.24
CA GLU A 51 -8.62 7.62 8.12
C GLU A 51 -7.40 6.74 8.39
N TYR A 52 -7.44 5.45 8.01
CA TYR A 52 -6.27 4.57 8.17
C TYR A 52 -5.04 5.08 7.42
N PHE A 53 -5.21 5.39 6.14
CA PHE A 53 -4.21 6.08 5.31
C PHE A 53 -4.33 7.59 5.52
N TYR A 54 -3.85 8.11 6.65
CA TYR A 54 -4.19 9.45 7.11
C TYR A 54 -3.70 10.56 6.14
N GLY A 55 -4.64 11.24 5.48
CA GLY A 55 -4.36 12.32 4.52
C GLY A 55 -3.82 11.87 3.16
N VAL A 56 -3.48 10.58 2.99
CA VAL A 56 -2.94 10.03 1.74
C VAL A 56 -3.97 10.07 0.60
N PRO A 57 -5.24 9.63 0.76
CA PRO A 57 -6.21 9.70 -0.33
C PRO A 57 -6.43 11.13 -0.82
N ALA A 58 -6.54 12.10 0.10
CA ALA A 58 -6.71 13.51 -0.24
C ALA A 58 -5.49 14.05 -1.02
N ALA A 59 -4.28 13.75 -0.57
CA ALA A 59 -3.05 14.19 -1.21
C ALA A 59 -2.82 13.53 -2.58
N LEU A 60 -3.26 12.29 -2.78
CA LEU A 60 -3.23 11.63 -4.08
C LEU A 60 -4.27 12.23 -5.04
N ARG A 61 -5.50 12.49 -4.55
CA ARG A 61 -6.57 13.10 -5.35
C ARG A 61 -6.24 14.53 -5.77
N SER A 62 -5.60 15.32 -4.90
CA SER A 62 -5.20 16.70 -5.22
C SER A 62 -4.16 16.79 -6.34
N GLY A 63 -3.40 15.73 -6.58
CA GLY A 63 -2.50 15.62 -7.73
C GLY A 63 -3.13 14.97 -8.97
N GLY A 64 -4.44 14.68 -8.96
CA GLY A 64 -5.19 14.18 -10.12
C GLY A 64 -5.45 12.67 -10.15
N ALA A 65 -5.00 11.89 -9.16
CA ALA A 65 -5.29 10.46 -9.10
C ALA A 65 -6.78 10.17 -8.82
N GLN A 66 -7.34 9.17 -9.48
CA GLN A 66 -8.57 8.52 -9.01
C GLN A 66 -8.19 7.54 -7.89
N VAL A 67 -8.72 7.74 -6.69
CA VAL A 67 -8.33 6.97 -5.50
C VAL A 67 -9.54 6.34 -4.83
N TYR A 68 -9.46 5.05 -4.59
CA TYR A 68 -10.43 4.24 -3.85
C TYR A 68 -9.77 3.64 -2.63
N VAL A 69 -10.47 3.65 -1.49
CA VAL A 69 -10.04 2.96 -0.27
C VAL A 69 -11.01 1.79 -0.09
N THR A 70 -10.50 0.58 0.04
CA THR A 70 -11.32 -0.63 0.16
C THR A 70 -11.39 -1.10 1.60
N THR A 71 -12.54 -1.61 2.00
CA THR A 71 -12.73 -2.29 3.28
C THR A 71 -12.60 -3.80 3.10
N VAL A 72 -11.70 -4.46 3.83
CA VAL A 72 -11.66 -5.92 3.93
C VAL A 72 -11.74 -6.35 5.39
N SER A 73 -11.96 -7.64 5.66
CA SER A 73 -12.02 -8.18 7.02
C SER A 73 -10.77 -7.77 7.80
N ALA A 74 -10.95 -6.99 8.86
CA ALA A 74 -9.89 -6.47 9.70
C ALA A 74 -8.88 -7.56 10.15
N ALA A 75 -9.34 -8.76 10.48
CA ALA A 75 -8.55 -9.96 10.73
C ALA A 75 -9.20 -11.17 10.05
N ASN A 76 -8.52 -11.80 9.09
CA ASN A 76 -8.90 -13.10 8.51
C ASN A 76 -7.73 -13.67 7.72
N SER A 77 -7.89 -14.79 7.01
CA SER A 77 -6.84 -15.26 6.10
C SER A 77 -6.59 -14.29 4.94
N THR A 78 -5.37 -14.33 4.39
CA THR A 78 -5.01 -13.51 3.22
C THR A 78 -5.94 -13.77 2.04
N GLU A 79 -6.36 -15.02 1.82
CA GLU A 79 -7.25 -15.42 0.72
C GLU A 79 -8.67 -14.88 0.90
N VAL A 80 -9.24 -14.97 2.11
CA VAL A 80 -10.58 -14.42 2.39
C VAL A 80 -10.59 -12.91 2.15
N ARG A 81 -9.56 -12.21 2.65
CA ARG A 81 -9.39 -10.77 2.40
C ARG A 81 -9.18 -10.49 0.91
N GLY A 82 -8.43 -11.34 0.22
CA GLY A 82 -8.16 -11.24 -1.21
C GLY A 82 -9.41 -11.36 -2.07
N GLU A 83 -10.31 -12.29 -1.76
CA GLU A 83 -11.60 -12.43 -2.45
C GLU A 83 -12.53 -11.22 -2.20
N GLN A 84 -12.54 -10.69 -0.97
CA GLN A 84 -13.26 -9.46 -0.65
C GLN A 84 -12.72 -8.25 -1.43
N LEU A 85 -11.39 -8.15 -1.55
CA LEU A 85 -10.74 -7.13 -2.36
C LEU A 85 -11.06 -7.31 -3.84
N LEU A 86 -10.99 -8.54 -4.38
CA LEU A 86 -11.29 -8.84 -5.77
C LEU A 86 -12.72 -8.41 -6.15
N SER A 87 -13.69 -8.64 -5.28
CA SER A 87 -15.07 -8.18 -5.47
C SER A 87 -15.14 -6.65 -5.63
N GLN A 88 -14.46 -5.91 -4.74
CA GLN A 88 -14.41 -4.44 -4.81
C GLN A 88 -13.64 -3.94 -6.02
N VAL A 89 -12.55 -4.59 -6.42
CA VAL A 89 -11.81 -4.25 -7.64
C VAL A 89 -12.72 -4.35 -8.87
N ARG A 90 -13.54 -5.41 -8.98
CA ARG A 90 -14.51 -5.53 -10.07
C ARG A 90 -15.55 -4.40 -10.06
N GLN A 91 -16.02 -4.00 -8.88
CA GLN A 91 -16.95 -2.88 -8.74
C GLN A 91 -16.32 -1.55 -9.15
N ILE A 92 -15.07 -1.29 -8.75
CA ILE A 92 -14.32 -0.08 -9.12
C ILE A 92 -14.11 -0.03 -10.64
N LEU A 93 -13.72 -1.15 -11.25
CA LEU A 93 -13.53 -1.23 -12.70
C LEU A 93 -14.86 -1.00 -13.45
N ALA A 94 -15.97 -1.59 -12.97
CA ALA A 94 -17.29 -1.38 -13.54
C ALA A 94 -17.76 0.09 -13.41
N ALA A 95 -17.47 0.74 -12.29
CA ALA A 95 -17.85 2.13 -12.04
C ALA A 95 -17.01 3.15 -12.81
N THR A 96 -15.73 2.85 -13.03
CA THR A 96 -14.78 3.77 -13.68
C THR A 96 -14.64 3.53 -15.19
N GLY A 97 -14.99 2.34 -15.68
CA GLY A 97 -14.68 1.89 -17.04
C GLY A 97 -13.18 1.63 -17.27
N ALA A 98 -12.35 1.69 -16.23
CA ALA A 98 -10.94 1.36 -16.34
C ALA A 98 -10.75 -0.15 -16.63
N ALA A 99 -9.71 -0.50 -17.37
CA ALA A 99 -9.39 -1.90 -17.68
C ALA A 99 -8.63 -2.59 -16.54
N LYS A 100 -7.89 -1.83 -15.73
CA LYS A 100 -7.05 -2.32 -14.63
C LYS A 100 -7.06 -1.34 -13.46
N VAL A 101 -6.53 -1.77 -12.31
CA VAL A 101 -6.24 -0.93 -11.15
C VAL A 101 -4.76 -1.00 -10.73
N ASN A 102 -4.28 0.03 -10.03
CA ASN A 102 -3.03 0.04 -9.30
C ASN A 102 -3.32 -0.25 -7.81
N LEU A 103 -2.90 -1.42 -7.31
CA LEU A 103 -3.11 -1.78 -5.91
C LEU A 103 -1.94 -1.28 -5.06
N ILE A 104 -2.23 -0.59 -3.96
CA ILE A 104 -1.24 -0.21 -2.94
C ILE A 104 -1.70 -0.76 -1.60
N GLY A 105 -1.00 -1.78 -1.09
CA GLY A 105 -1.36 -2.49 0.12
C GLY A 105 -0.37 -2.28 1.25
N HIS A 106 -0.86 -1.91 2.43
CA HIS A 106 -0.04 -1.76 3.63
C HIS A 106 -0.12 -2.99 4.53
N SER A 107 1.00 -3.45 5.09
CA SER A 107 1.01 -4.56 6.07
C SER A 107 0.34 -5.83 5.50
N HIS A 108 -0.71 -6.36 6.12
CA HIS A 108 -1.49 -7.48 5.56
C HIS A 108 -2.16 -7.16 4.21
N GLY A 109 -2.36 -5.88 3.91
CA GLY A 109 -2.85 -5.38 2.63
C GLY A 109 -1.91 -5.70 1.47
N GLY A 110 -0.59 -5.83 1.70
CA GLY A 110 0.37 -6.23 0.67
C GLY A 110 0.09 -7.65 0.13
N PRO A 111 0.12 -8.69 0.98
CA PRO A 111 -0.29 -10.03 0.60
C PRO A 111 -1.75 -10.12 0.08
N THR A 112 -2.67 -9.32 0.64
CA THR A 112 -4.06 -9.25 0.14
C THR A 112 -4.12 -8.77 -1.32
N ALA A 113 -3.36 -7.73 -1.68
CA ALA A 113 -3.26 -7.23 -3.05
C ALA A 113 -2.58 -8.24 -3.99
N ARG A 114 -1.54 -8.94 -3.50
CA ARG A 114 -0.87 -10.01 -4.25
C ARG A 114 -1.80 -11.16 -4.60
N TYR A 115 -2.73 -11.52 -3.72
CA TYR A 115 -3.75 -12.52 -4.03
C TYR A 115 -4.52 -12.14 -5.29
N VAL A 116 -5.09 -10.93 -5.33
CA VAL A 116 -5.87 -10.43 -6.48
C VAL A 116 -5.03 -10.43 -7.76
N ALA A 117 -3.80 -9.92 -7.69
CA ALA A 117 -2.91 -9.88 -8.84
C ALA A 117 -2.51 -11.27 -9.35
N SER A 118 -2.41 -12.26 -8.47
CA SER A 118 -2.06 -13.62 -8.85
C SER A 118 -3.23 -14.39 -9.50
N VAL A 119 -4.47 -14.15 -9.07
CA VAL A 119 -5.66 -14.86 -9.57
C VAL A 119 -6.33 -14.15 -10.74
N ARG A 120 -6.18 -12.82 -10.82
CA ARG A 120 -6.73 -11.95 -11.87
C ARG A 120 -5.71 -10.89 -12.33
N PRO A 121 -4.55 -11.31 -12.87
CA PRO A 121 -3.52 -10.39 -13.39
C PRO A 121 -4.03 -9.51 -14.54
N ASP A 122 -5.09 -9.94 -15.22
CA ASP A 122 -5.80 -9.17 -16.24
C ASP A 122 -6.46 -7.88 -15.70
N LEU A 123 -6.81 -7.85 -14.41
CA LEU A 123 -7.45 -6.71 -13.75
C LEU A 123 -6.47 -5.78 -13.02
N VAL A 124 -5.19 -6.16 -12.92
CA VAL A 124 -4.20 -5.45 -12.12
C VAL A 124 -3.07 -4.93 -13.00
N ALA A 125 -2.74 -3.65 -12.84
CA ALA A 125 -1.62 -3.00 -13.52
C ALA A 125 -0.36 -3.04 -12.66
N SER A 126 -0.50 -2.77 -11.37
CA SER A 126 0.59 -2.86 -10.40
C SER A 126 0.14 -3.29 -9.01
N VAL A 127 1.09 -3.84 -8.26
CA VAL A 127 1.03 -4.05 -6.81
C VAL A 127 2.20 -3.33 -6.18
N THR A 128 1.90 -2.40 -5.29
CA THR A 128 2.87 -1.75 -4.41
C THR A 128 2.63 -2.23 -2.98
N SER A 129 3.65 -2.82 -2.36
CA SER A 129 3.61 -3.33 -1.00
C SER A 129 4.31 -2.36 -0.04
N VAL A 130 3.55 -1.73 0.86
CA VAL A 130 4.07 -0.86 1.92
C VAL A 130 4.19 -1.69 3.20
N ALA A 131 5.41 -1.99 3.62
CA ALA A 131 5.69 -2.90 4.74
C ALA A 131 4.85 -4.18 4.72
N GLY A 132 4.64 -4.74 3.53
CA GLY A 132 3.79 -5.91 3.38
C GLY A 132 4.39 -7.10 4.12
N VAL A 133 3.57 -7.91 4.79
CA VAL A 133 4.04 -9.11 5.48
C VAL A 133 4.31 -10.23 4.46
N ASN A 134 5.26 -10.02 3.55
CA ASN A 134 5.44 -10.89 2.37
C ASN A 134 6.16 -12.20 2.69
N LYS A 135 6.99 -12.25 3.74
CA LYS A 135 7.64 -13.48 4.23
C LYS A 135 7.38 -13.75 5.71
N GLY A 136 6.33 -13.14 6.26
CA GLY A 136 5.92 -13.33 7.65
C GLY A 136 6.48 -12.29 8.62
N SER A 137 5.98 -12.37 9.85
CA SER A 137 6.41 -11.54 10.97
C SER A 137 6.81 -12.42 12.15
N LYS A 138 7.98 -12.14 12.74
CA LYS A 138 8.40 -12.77 13.99
C LYS A 138 7.43 -12.50 15.14
N VAL A 139 6.70 -11.39 15.10
CA VAL A 139 5.65 -11.09 16.07
C VAL A 139 4.52 -12.11 15.96
N ALA A 140 4.07 -12.43 14.74
CA ALA A 140 3.07 -13.46 14.51
C ALA A 140 3.58 -14.88 14.88
N ASP A 141 4.86 -15.16 14.65
CA ASP A 141 5.48 -16.42 15.08
C ASP A 141 5.50 -16.57 16.61
N ILE A 142 5.76 -15.49 17.35
CA ILE A 142 5.68 -15.49 18.82
C ILE A 142 4.24 -15.71 19.30
N LEU A 143 3.28 -15.01 18.70
CA LEU A 143 1.86 -15.09 19.10
C LEU A 143 1.21 -16.43 18.78
N SER A 144 1.66 -17.09 17.71
CA SER A 144 1.22 -18.45 17.38
C SER A 144 1.89 -19.52 18.26
N GLY A 145 2.85 -19.14 19.10
CA GLY A 145 3.61 -20.05 19.95
C GLY A 145 4.72 -20.81 19.20
N ALA A 146 4.97 -20.49 17.93
CA ALA A 146 6.06 -21.06 17.14
C ALA A 146 7.45 -20.61 17.66
N ILE A 147 7.51 -19.41 18.24
CA ILE A 147 8.69 -18.89 18.94
C ILE A 147 8.30 -18.62 20.40
N PRO A 148 9.07 -19.08 21.41
CA PRO A 148 8.77 -18.79 22.81
C PRO A 148 8.72 -17.28 23.07
N ASN A 149 7.63 -16.80 23.70
CA ASN A 149 7.59 -15.44 24.18
C ASN A 149 8.41 -15.32 25.48
N THR A 150 9.60 -14.74 25.39
CA THR A 150 10.46 -14.53 26.56
C THR A 150 10.19 -13.21 27.30
N SER A 151 9.21 -12.40 26.84
CA SER A 151 8.92 -11.07 27.41
C SER A 151 7.41 -10.81 27.59
N GLY A 152 6.95 -10.72 28.85
CA GLY A 152 5.58 -10.28 29.15
C GLY A 152 5.27 -8.85 28.67
N ALA A 153 6.28 -8.00 28.52
CA ALA A 153 6.13 -6.63 28.01
C ALA A 153 5.72 -6.61 26.53
N LEU A 154 6.19 -7.55 25.71
CA LEU A 154 5.83 -7.69 24.30
C LEU A 154 4.33 -7.96 24.12
N GLY A 155 3.77 -8.86 24.93
CA GLY A 155 2.35 -9.21 24.89
C GLY A 155 1.44 -8.03 25.27
N ASN A 156 1.80 -7.30 26.32
CA ASN A 156 1.04 -6.12 26.75
C ASN A 156 1.10 -4.99 25.73
N ALA A 157 2.30 -4.71 25.17
CA ALA A 157 2.47 -3.67 24.15
C ALA A 157 1.61 -3.95 22.91
N LEU A 158 1.57 -5.21 22.46
CA LEU A 158 0.72 -5.61 21.35
C LEU A 158 -0.77 -5.48 21.69
N ALA A 159 -1.21 -5.95 22.86
CA ALA A 159 -2.61 -5.84 23.26
C ALA A 159 -3.07 -4.37 23.30
N SER A 160 -2.22 -3.48 23.81
CA SER A 160 -2.47 -2.02 23.79
C SER A 160 -2.54 -1.48 22.37
N LEU A 161 -1.60 -1.86 21.48
CA LEU A 161 -1.60 -1.42 20.09
C LEU A 161 -2.87 -1.87 19.36
N ILE A 162 -3.32 -3.11 19.57
CA ILE A 162 -4.58 -3.63 19.03
C ILE A 162 -5.77 -2.83 19.56
N GLY A 163 -5.79 -2.51 20.85
CA GLY A 163 -6.84 -1.70 21.46
C GLY A 163 -6.99 -0.32 20.79
N ILE A 164 -5.88 0.30 20.40
CA ILE A 164 -5.87 1.60 19.70
C ILE A 164 -6.35 1.46 18.25
N LEU A 165 -5.94 0.39 17.55
CA LEU A 165 -6.17 0.23 16.10
C LEU A 165 -7.48 -0.49 15.75
N SER A 166 -8.10 -1.22 16.69
CA SER A 166 -9.25 -2.07 16.37
C SER A 166 -10.51 -1.25 16.00
N GLY A 167 -10.93 -1.39 14.73
CA GLY A 167 -11.99 -0.55 14.18
C GLY A 167 -12.85 -1.18 13.10
N ASN A 168 -13.42 -2.37 13.31
CA ASN A 168 -14.48 -2.83 12.40
C ASN A 168 -15.38 -3.92 12.99
N LYS A 169 -16.71 -3.78 12.81
CA LYS A 169 -17.74 -4.71 13.33
C LYS A 169 -18.61 -5.37 12.25
N GLY A 170 -18.43 -5.02 10.97
CA GLY A 170 -19.36 -5.41 9.89
C GLY A 170 -18.95 -6.60 9.00
N LEU A 171 -17.69 -7.07 9.08
CA LEU A 171 -17.16 -8.18 8.27
C LEU A 171 -16.76 -9.37 9.15
N PRO A 172 -16.73 -10.61 8.63
CA PRO A 172 -16.35 -11.77 9.41
C PRO A 172 -14.88 -11.68 9.86
N GLN A 173 -14.65 -11.83 11.16
CA GLN A 173 -13.33 -11.75 11.78
C GLN A 173 -12.86 -13.14 12.20
N ASN A 174 -11.60 -13.46 11.90
CA ASN A 174 -10.90 -14.66 12.37
C ASN A 174 -9.44 -14.31 12.69
N ALA A 175 -9.19 -13.97 13.96
CA ALA A 175 -7.86 -13.61 14.45
C ALA A 175 -6.85 -14.76 14.31
N GLY A 176 -7.26 -16.01 14.53
CA GLY A 176 -6.39 -17.19 14.38
C GLY A 176 -5.94 -17.41 12.94
N ALA A 177 -6.85 -17.25 11.97
CA ALA A 177 -6.51 -17.33 10.55
C ALA A 177 -5.59 -16.17 10.11
N SER A 178 -5.79 -14.98 10.67
CA SER A 178 -4.90 -13.85 10.43
C SER A 178 -3.50 -14.09 10.97
N LEU A 179 -3.39 -14.54 12.23
CA LEU A 179 -2.11 -14.92 12.85
C LEU A 179 -1.39 -16.00 12.05
N THR A 180 -2.12 -17.03 11.62
CA THR A 180 -1.59 -18.08 10.76
C THR A 180 -1.05 -17.49 9.46
N SER A 181 -1.81 -16.64 8.77
CA SER A 181 -1.40 -16.04 7.49
C SER A 181 -0.16 -15.15 7.62
N LEU A 182 -0.05 -14.42 8.73
CA LEU A 182 1.04 -13.47 8.99
C LEU A 182 2.27 -14.09 9.63
N SER A 183 2.18 -15.34 10.12
CA SER A 183 3.35 -16.11 10.54
C SER A 183 4.29 -16.37 9.37
N THR A 184 5.56 -16.62 9.65
CA THR A 184 6.56 -17.02 8.65
C THR A 184 6.09 -18.26 7.90
N ALA A 185 5.61 -19.29 8.62
CA ALA A 185 5.13 -20.52 8.01
C ALA A 185 3.94 -20.29 7.06
N GLY A 186 2.93 -19.52 7.50
CA GLY A 186 1.76 -19.25 6.68
C GLY A 186 2.04 -18.33 5.50
N SER A 187 2.89 -17.32 5.67
CA SER A 187 3.32 -16.44 4.58
C SER A 187 4.12 -17.22 3.51
N LEU A 188 5.00 -18.14 3.91
CA LEU A 188 5.71 -19.01 2.97
C LEU A 188 4.77 -19.99 2.25
N ALA A 189 3.80 -20.56 2.96
CA ALA A 189 2.77 -21.40 2.35
C ALA A 189 1.90 -20.62 1.35
N PHE A 190 1.57 -19.36 1.65
CA PHE A 190 0.91 -18.45 0.72
C PHE A 190 1.80 -18.15 -0.50
N ASN A 191 3.08 -17.85 -0.30
CA ASN A 191 4.03 -17.57 -1.38
C ASN A 191 4.21 -18.75 -2.33
N SER A 192 4.11 -19.99 -1.87
CA SER A 192 4.19 -21.17 -2.75
C SER A 192 3.07 -21.21 -3.80
N ARG A 193 1.90 -20.64 -3.48
CA ARG A 193 0.73 -20.56 -4.37
C ARG A 193 0.66 -19.24 -5.15
N HIS A 194 1.21 -18.17 -4.57
CA HIS A 194 1.17 -16.82 -5.10
C HIS A 194 2.57 -16.19 -5.18
N PRO A 195 3.52 -16.77 -5.94
CA PRO A 195 4.94 -16.41 -5.89
C PRO A 195 5.30 -15.10 -6.62
N GLN A 196 4.35 -14.51 -7.34
CA GLN A 196 4.61 -13.37 -8.22
C GLN A 196 5.19 -12.18 -7.44
N GLY A 197 6.34 -11.68 -7.90
CA GLY A 197 7.07 -10.57 -7.29
C GLY A 197 7.83 -10.90 -6.01
N VAL A 198 7.73 -12.11 -5.44
CA VAL A 198 8.45 -12.45 -4.18
C VAL A 198 9.94 -12.67 -4.46
N PRO A 199 10.86 -12.10 -3.66
CA PRO A 199 12.29 -12.38 -3.78
C PRO A 199 12.63 -13.85 -3.53
N THR A 200 13.45 -14.44 -4.38
CA THR A 200 13.94 -15.82 -4.21
C THR A 200 15.03 -15.93 -3.14
N SER A 201 15.84 -14.87 -2.95
CA SER A 201 16.80 -14.76 -1.87
C SER A 201 16.16 -14.22 -0.58
N ALA A 202 16.85 -14.33 0.55
CA ALA A 202 16.31 -13.93 1.85
C ALA A 202 15.92 -12.43 1.93
N CYS A 203 16.74 -11.54 1.38
CA CYS A 203 16.57 -10.08 1.48
C CYS A 203 16.85 -9.33 0.16
N GLY A 204 16.80 -10.03 -0.97
CA GLY A 204 16.95 -9.39 -2.28
C GLY A 204 15.64 -8.80 -2.79
N GLU A 205 15.62 -8.47 -4.07
CA GLU A 205 14.43 -8.06 -4.79
C GLU A 205 13.75 -9.25 -5.47
N GLY A 206 12.48 -9.06 -5.87
CA GLY A 206 11.75 -10.01 -6.70
C GLY A 206 11.67 -9.57 -8.15
N ALA A 207 10.99 -10.36 -8.99
CA ALA A 207 10.73 -9.96 -10.37
C ALA A 207 9.90 -8.66 -10.40
N TYR A 208 10.38 -7.64 -11.12
CA TYR A 208 9.71 -6.33 -11.18
C TYR A 208 8.40 -6.38 -11.97
N GLN A 209 8.24 -7.36 -12.85
CA GLN A 209 7.02 -7.58 -13.61
C GLN A 209 6.78 -9.08 -13.80
N VAL A 210 5.53 -9.53 -13.58
CA VAL A 210 5.10 -10.91 -13.81
C VAL A 210 3.71 -10.88 -14.43
N GLN A 211 3.50 -11.58 -15.55
CA GLN A 211 2.21 -11.64 -16.26
C GLN A 211 1.59 -10.25 -16.55
N GLY A 212 2.43 -9.26 -16.87
CA GLY A 212 1.99 -7.90 -17.17
C GLY A 212 1.62 -7.05 -15.94
N VAL A 213 1.83 -7.55 -14.72
CA VAL A 213 1.65 -6.80 -13.46
C VAL A 213 3.00 -6.32 -12.95
N HIS A 214 3.13 -5.03 -12.63
CA HIS A 214 4.33 -4.46 -12.02
C HIS A 214 4.33 -4.62 -10.49
N TYR A 215 5.48 -4.91 -9.90
CA TYR A 215 5.62 -5.12 -8.46
C TYR A 215 6.64 -4.15 -7.85
N PHE A 216 6.25 -3.50 -6.77
CA PHE A 216 7.08 -2.57 -6.01
C PHE A 216 6.92 -2.81 -4.51
N SER A 217 7.92 -2.39 -3.73
CA SER A 217 7.77 -2.29 -2.28
C SER A 217 8.54 -1.13 -1.67
N TRP A 218 8.09 -0.66 -0.52
CA TRP A 218 8.93 0.07 0.41
C TRP A 218 8.57 -0.27 1.86
N SER A 219 9.47 0.01 2.79
CA SER A 219 9.21 -0.06 4.22
C SER A 219 10.12 0.86 5.01
N GLY A 220 9.73 1.06 6.26
CA GLY A 220 10.54 1.62 7.32
C GLY A 220 11.45 0.59 7.98
N ALA A 221 12.23 1.09 8.93
CA ALA A 221 13.28 0.37 9.62
C ALA A 221 13.56 0.91 11.04
N GLN A 222 12.73 1.83 11.50
CA GLN A 222 12.96 2.54 12.74
C GLN A 222 11.69 2.46 13.61
N PRO A 223 11.64 1.57 14.60
CA PRO A 223 10.44 1.34 15.42
C PRO A 223 10.06 2.53 16.33
N TYR A 224 10.97 3.48 16.54
CA TYR A 224 10.77 4.68 17.35
C TYR A 224 11.29 5.92 16.61
N THR A 225 10.39 6.82 16.25
CA THR A 225 10.54 7.94 15.34
C THR A 225 10.06 9.26 15.93
N ASN A 226 9.06 9.28 16.81
CA ASN A 226 8.53 10.50 17.40
C ASN A 226 8.08 10.32 18.86
N VAL A 227 8.64 11.13 19.77
CA VAL A 227 8.34 11.08 21.21
C VAL A 227 6.90 11.49 21.57
N LEU A 228 6.22 12.21 20.66
CA LEU A 228 4.84 12.66 20.85
C LEU A 228 3.82 11.64 20.33
N ASP A 229 4.27 10.62 19.60
CA ASP A 229 3.41 9.56 19.10
C ASP A 229 3.24 8.47 20.18
N VAL A 230 1.99 8.12 20.46
CA VAL A 230 1.64 7.14 21.50
C VAL A 230 1.89 5.69 21.08
N GLY A 231 1.99 5.41 19.78
CA GLY A 231 2.31 4.11 19.21
C GLY A 231 3.79 3.76 19.28
N ASP A 232 4.67 4.76 19.26
CA ASP A 232 6.12 4.60 19.21
C ASP A 232 6.71 3.76 20.35
N PRO A 233 6.41 4.03 21.64
CA PRO A 233 6.90 3.18 22.72
C PRO A 233 6.43 1.72 22.57
N LEU A 234 5.22 1.50 22.04
CA LEU A 234 4.66 0.17 21.83
C LEU A 234 5.40 -0.55 20.69
N LEU A 235 5.60 0.10 19.55
CA LEU A 235 6.32 -0.47 18.40
C LEU A 235 7.79 -0.72 18.73
N ALA A 236 8.43 0.15 19.50
CA ALA A 236 9.77 -0.08 20.02
C ALA A 236 9.84 -1.31 20.92
N ALA A 237 8.89 -1.48 21.84
CA ALA A 237 8.82 -2.68 22.68
C ALA A 237 8.55 -3.95 21.83
N ILE A 238 7.69 -3.86 20.82
CA ILE A 238 7.38 -4.98 19.92
C ILE A 238 8.60 -5.37 19.07
N SER A 239 9.42 -4.39 18.68
CA SER A 239 10.62 -4.59 17.87
C SER A 239 11.65 -5.56 18.51
N LEU A 240 11.58 -5.77 19.83
CA LEU A 240 12.41 -6.73 20.55
C LEU A 240 12.22 -8.17 20.03
N ALA A 241 11.05 -8.49 19.47
CA ALA A 241 10.78 -9.76 18.78
C ALA A 241 11.76 -10.05 17.63
N PHE A 242 12.39 -9.00 17.07
CA PHE A 242 13.26 -9.13 15.92
C PHE A 242 14.73 -9.41 16.27
N GLY A 243 15.12 -9.29 17.54
CA GLY A 243 16.49 -9.60 18.00
C GLY A 243 17.56 -8.75 17.32
N GLY A 244 17.28 -7.45 17.11
CA GLY A 244 18.21 -6.50 16.46
C GLY A 244 18.16 -6.50 14.92
N VAL A 245 17.37 -7.37 14.29
CA VAL A 245 17.12 -7.28 12.84
C VAL A 245 16.36 -5.99 12.53
N LYS A 246 16.78 -5.27 11.50
CA LYS A 246 16.13 -4.05 10.97
C LYS A 246 14.63 -4.28 10.71
N ASN A 247 13.78 -3.47 11.35
CA ASN A 247 12.32 -3.65 11.33
C ASN A 247 11.59 -2.34 11.66
N ASP A 248 10.30 -2.28 11.36
CA ASP A 248 9.42 -1.13 11.60
C ASP A 248 8.61 -1.24 12.93
N GLY A 249 8.90 -2.25 13.75
CA GLY A 249 8.16 -2.62 14.96
C GLY A 249 7.26 -3.85 14.78
N LEU A 250 6.83 -4.18 13.55
CA LEU A 250 5.92 -5.31 13.27
C LEU A 250 6.38 -6.20 12.11
N VAL A 251 7.22 -5.68 11.20
CA VAL A 251 7.73 -6.37 10.02
C VAL A 251 9.21 -6.02 9.86
N SER A 252 10.04 -7.04 9.60
CA SER A 252 11.45 -6.79 9.25
C SER A 252 11.56 -6.28 7.81
N SER A 253 12.51 -5.38 7.52
CA SER A 253 12.70 -4.82 6.18
C SER A 253 12.82 -5.91 5.10
N CYS A 254 13.62 -6.97 5.32
CA CYS A 254 13.73 -8.07 4.35
C CYS A 254 12.42 -8.81 4.06
N SER A 255 11.53 -8.92 5.05
CA SER A 255 10.22 -9.55 4.88
C SER A 255 9.24 -8.67 4.11
N SER A 256 9.49 -7.35 4.03
CA SER A 256 8.66 -6.40 3.30
C SER A 256 8.86 -6.45 1.78
N HIS A 257 10.00 -6.98 1.33
CA HIS A 257 10.43 -6.91 -0.07
C HIS A 257 9.44 -7.60 -1.04
N LEU A 258 9.09 -6.88 -2.10
CA LEU A 258 8.28 -7.35 -3.22
C LEU A 258 8.64 -6.60 -4.50
N GLY A 259 8.95 -7.34 -5.57
CA GLY A 259 9.35 -6.77 -6.85
C GLY A 259 10.53 -5.82 -6.67
N LYS A 260 10.41 -4.61 -7.23
CA LYS A 260 11.40 -3.54 -7.07
C LYS A 260 11.26 -2.87 -5.70
N VAL A 261 12.27 -3.02 -4.86
CA VAL A 261 12.39 -2.36 -3.57
C VAL A 261 12.80 -0.91 -3.83
N ILE A 262 11.88 0.02 -3.60
CA ILE A 262 12.13 1.45 -3.73
C ILE A 262 13.07 1.89 -2.61
N ARG A 263 12.77 1.47 -1.39
CA ARG A 263 13.57 1.68 -0.19
C ARG A 263 13.02 0.86 0.98
N ASP A 264 13.86 0.31 1.83
CA ASP A 264 13.45 -0.51 2.98
C ASP A 264 13.99 0.02 4.32
N ASP A 265 14.68 1.17 4.30
CA ASP A 265 15.25 1.92 5.42
C ASP A 265 14.65 3.33 5.58
N TYR A 266 13.37 3.53 5.29
CA TYR A 266 12.75 4.76 5.77
C TYR A 266 12.86 4.84 7.31
N ALA A 267 13.14 6.03 7.84
CA ALA A 267 13.11 6.30 9.27
C ALA A 267 11.65 6.44 9.75
N MET A 268 10.89 5.37 9.49
CA MET A 268 9.46 5.17 9.73
C MET A 268 9.28 3.89 10.55
N ASN A 269 8.35 3.94 11.49
CA ASN A 269 7.76 2.75 12.11
C ASN A 269 6.53 2.28 11.30
N HIS A 270 5.92 1.16 11.72
CA HIS A 270 4.82 0.54 10.97
C HIS A 270 3.55 1.41 10.85
N LEU A 271 3.39 2.43 11.69
CA LEU A 271 2.26 3.35 11.65
C LEU A 271 2.59 4.63 10.88
N ASP A 272 3.84 5.11 10.99
CA ASP A 272 4.34 6.21 10.18
C ASP A 272 4.13 5.93 8.68
N GLU A 273 4.29 4.68 8.24
CA GLU A 273 4.14 4.27 6.85
C GLU A 273 2.77 4.56 6.24
N VAL A 274 1.74 4.73 7.07
CA VAL A 274 0.39 5.17 6.67
C VAL A 274 0.01 6.53 7.27
N ASN A 275 1.03 7.28 7.68
CA ASN A 275 0.95 8.62 8.26
C ASN A 275 0.19 8.66 9.60
N GLN A 276 0.28 7.59 10.39
CA GLN A 276 -0.29 7.48 11.73
C GLN A 276 0.78 7.64 12.82
N PHE A 277 0.42 8.09 14.02
CA PHE A 277 -0.92 8.55 14.40
C PHE A 277 -1.19 9.99 13.99
N VAL A 278 -2.28 10.21 13.24
CA VAL A 278 -2.78 11.54 12.82
C VAL A 278 -1.71 12.51 12.28
N GLY A 279 -0.69 11.98 11.59
CA GLY A 279 0.40 12.74 10.98
C GLY A 279 1.55 13.10 11.90
N ILE A 280 1.59 12.59 13.14
CA ILE A 280 2.73 12.72 14.04
C ILE A 280 3.76 11.66 13.65
N VAL A 281 4.67 12.01 12.75
CA VAL A 281 5.69 11.10 12.22
C VAL A 281 7.10 11.69 12.40
N ASN A 282 8.13 10.98 11.95
CA ASN A 282 9.51 11.48 11.99
C ASN A 282 9.67 12.82 11.24
N LEU A 283 10.09 13.88 11.94
CA LEU A 283 10.29 15.22 11.37
C LEU A 283 11.55 15.33 10.48
N PHE A 284 12.49 14.40 10.61
CA PHE A 284 13.76 14.39 9.88
C PHE A 284 13.78 13.41 8.71
N GLU A 285 12.63 12.82 8.40
CA GLU A 285 12.43 11.92 7.27
C GLU A 285 11.48 12.55 6.23
N THR A 286 11.53 12.02 5.02
CA THR A 286 10.53 12.25 3.99
C THR A 286 9.13 11.94 4.53
N SER A 287 8.20 12.88 4.41
CA SER A 287 6.81 12.64 4.79
C SER A 287 6.24 11.39 4.10
N PRO A 288 5.56 10.47 4.82
CA PRO A 288 4.92 9.29 4.23
C PRO A 288 3.97 9.64 3.09
N VAL A 289 3.19 10.72 3.24
CA VAL A 289 2.29 11.24 2.19
C VAL A 289 3.06 11.58 0.90
N THR A 290 4.27 12.11 1.03
CA THR A 290 5.14 12.40 -0.12
C THR A 290 5.61 11.12 -0.80
N VAL A 291 5.92 10.06 -0.04
CA VAL A 291 6.31 8.76 -0.60
C VAL A 291 5.17 8.17 -1.45
N PHE A 292 3.92 8.21 -0.97
CA PHE A 292 2.75 7.79 -1.77
C PHE A 292 2.60 8.62 -3.05
N ARG A 293 2.76 9.95 -2.98
CA ARG A 293 2.67 10.81 -4.16
C ARG A 293 3.78 10.52 -5.17
N GLN A 294 5.00 10.30 -4.72
CA GLN A 294 6.12 9.90 -5.57
C GLN A 294 5.88 8.54 -6.21
N GLN A 295 5.28 7.60 -5.49
CA GLN A 295 4.89 6.32 -6.09
C GLN A 295 3.81 6.48 -7.15
N ALA A 296 2.76 7.27 -6.90
CA ALA A 296 1.74 7.53 -7.92
C ALA A 296 2.35 8.17 -9.18
N ASN A 297 3.30 9.11 -9.01
CA ASN A 297 4.04 9.69 -10.12
C ASN A 297 4.93 8.65 -10.85
N ARG A 298 5.56 7.72 -10.12
CA ARG A 298 6.30 6.59 -10.70
C ARG A 298 5.40 5.72 -11.56
N LEU A 299 4.21 5.38 -11.08
CA LEU A 299 3.22 4.59 -11.81
C LEU A 299 2.75 5.33 -13.07
N GLN A 300 2.45 6.63 -12.95
CA GLN A 300 2.10 7.49 -14.08
C GLN A 300 3.21 7.50 -15.14
N GLY A 301 4.48 7.63 -14.73
CA GLY A 301 5.64 7.61 -15.63
C GLY A 301 5.84 6.28 -16.36
N LEU A 302 5.23 5.20 -15.86
CA LEU A 302 5.20 3.88 -16.52
C LEU A 302 3.96 3.69 -17.41
N GLY A 303 3.10 4.70 -17.53
CA GLY A 303 1.83 4.59 -18.26
C GLY A 303 0.78 3.73 -17.55
N LEU A 304 0.92 3.56 -16.23
CA LEU A 304 0.01 2.84 -15.35
C LEU A 304 -0.95 3.79 -14.64
#